data_AF-A0AAV6SKB8-F1
#
_entry.id   AF-A0AAV6SKB8-F1
#
_cell.length_a   1.000
_cell.length_b   1.000
_cell.length_c   1.000
_cell.angle_alpha   90.00
_cell.angle_beta   90.00
_cell.angle_gamma   90.00
#
_symmetry.space_group_name_H-M   'P 1'
#
loop_
_entity.id
_entity.type
_entity.pdbx_description
1 polymer ?
#
loop_
_entity_poly.entity_id
_entity_poly.type
_entity_poly.pdbx_seq_one_letter_code
_entity_poly.pdbx_strand_id
1 'polypeptide(L)'
;MVEANPVKPAYLLRFIHDEAMALKNKTLPDVYVTYKRHSGICWTKFFCLAWETLDTANLNEMEKLKRLIHRYNNAYGFVNCALEKHQSQLMRFLEDIISCSFHGPIPHPPKDHTSGSH
;
A
#
# COMPACT_ATOMS: atom_id res chain seq x y z
N MET A 1 2.51 -15.03 26.77
CA MET A 1 2.01 -14.81 25.40
C MET A 1 2.33 -13.37 25.04
N VAL A 2 3.19 -13.13 24.06
CA VAL A 2 3.52 -11.76 23.66
C VAL A 2 2.32 -11.24 22.87
N GLU A 3 1.47 -10.43 23.50
CA GLU A 3 0.48 -9.65 22.79
C GLU A 3 1.22 -8.77 21.79
N ALA A 4 1.15 -9.15 20.52
CA ALA A 4 1.62 -8.31 19.43
C ALA A 4 0.78 -7.05 19.47
N ASN A 5 1.29 -6.00 20.13
CA ASN A 5 0.68 -4.68 20.16
C ASN A 5 0.19 -4.33 18.74
N PRO A 6 -1.12 -4.14 18.53
CA PRO A 6 -1.64 -3.84 17.21
C PRO A 6 -1.06 -2.49 16.81
N VAL A 7 -0.10 -2.51 15.88
CA VAL A 7 0.48 -1.30 15.30
C VAL A 7 -0.69 -0.51 14.73
N LYS A 8 -0.98 0.66 15.30
CA LYS A 8 -2.10 1.47 14.82
C LYS A 8 -1.89 1.72 13.33
N PRO A 9 -2.93 1.59 12.49
CA PRO A 9 -2.79 1.71 11.05
C PRO A 9 -2.11 3.00 10.54
N ALA A 10 -2.21 4.10 11.29
CA ALA A 10 -1.49 5.34 11.01
C ALA A 10 0.05 5.20 11.03
N TYR A 11 0.59 4.34 11.88
CA TYR A 11 2.04 4.04 11.88
C TYR A 11 2.46 3.22 10.67
N LEU A 12 1.56 2.38 10.13
CA LEU A 12 1.85 1.61 8.91
C LEU A 12 2.02 2.52 7.70
N LEU A 13 1.19 3.57 7.55
CA LEU A 13 1.36 4.56 6.46
C LEU A 13 2.71 5.26 6.54
N ARG A 14 3.12 5.65 7.75
CA ARG A 14 4.44 6.27 7.96
C ARG A 14 5.58 5.31 7.60
N PHE A 15 5.49 4.04 8.02
CA PHE A 15 6.51 3.05 7.66
C PHE A 15 6.56 2.76 6.16
N ILE A 16 5.40 2.75 5.48
CA ILE A 16 5.33 2.63 4.02
C ILE A 16 6.01 3.83 3.35
N HIS A 17 5.73 5.04 3.85
CA HIS A 17 6.36 6.27 3.36
C HIS A 17 7.88 6.24 3.47
N ASP A 18 8.39 5.97 4.68
CA ASP A 18 9.81 5.96 4.98
C ASP A 18 10.55 4.91 4.13
N GLU A 19 9.96 3.72 3.97
CA GLU A 19 10.54 2.66 3.14
C GLU A 19 10.54 3.02 1.65
N ALA A 20 9.44 3.58 1.13
CA ALA A 20 9.37 4.00 -0.26
C ALA A 20 10.36 5.14 -0.57
N MET A 21 10.53 6.09 0.35
CA MET A 21 11.57 7.12 0.26
C MET A 21 12.98 6.53 0.26
N ALA A 22 13.26 5.55 1.13
CA ALA A 22 14.54 4.87 1.17
C ALA A 22 14.83 4.12 -0.13
N LEU A 23 13.82 3.46 -0.72
CA LEU A 23 13.95 2.77 -2.00
C LEU A 23 14.15 3.74 -3.17
N LYS A 24 13.45 4.88 -3.20
CA LYS A 24 13.64 5.93 -4.21
C LYS A 24 15.07 6.48 -4.24
N ASN A 25 15.73 6.53 -3.08
CA ASN A 25 17.10 7.01 -2.96
C ASN A 25 18.16 5.94 -3.30
N LYS A 26 17.76 4.70 -3.57
CA LYS A 26 18.67 3.64 -4.04
C LYS A 26 18.75 3.67 -5.57
N THR A 27 19.86 3.17 -6.10
CA THR A 27 19.98 2.84 -7.52
C THR A 27 19.16 1.58 -7.79
N LEU A 28 17.92 1.76 -8.22
CA LEU A 28 17.01 0.67 -8.60
C LEU A 28 17.12 0.38 -10.11
N PRO A 29 16.85 -0.86 -10.55
CA PRO A 29 16.82 -1.19 -11.97
C PRO A 29 15.68 -0.42 -12.68
N ASP A 30 15.94 0.02 -13.91
CA ASP A 30 14.92 0.66 -14.75
C ASP A 30 13.97 -0.41 -15.31
N VAL A 31 12.93 -0.70 -14.53
CA VAL A 31 11.92 -1.69 -14.87
C VAL A 31 10.53 -1.09 -14.87
N TYR A 32 9.67 -1.68 -15.69
CA TYR A 32 8.26 -1.37 -15.75
C TYR A 32 7.48 -2.35 -14.88
N VAL A 33 6.58 -1.80 -14.06
CA VAL A 33 5.67 -2.57 -13.22
C VAL A 33 4.24 -2.37 -13.70
N THR A 34 3.42 -3.41 -13.54
CA THR A 34 2.00 -3.33 -13.86
C THR A 34 1.32 -2.41 -12.86
N TYR A 35 0.74 -1.30 -13.31
CA TYR A 35 0.19 -0.28 -12.44
C TYR A 35 -1.14 0.24 -12.97
N LYS A 36 -2.18 0.20 -12.14
CA LYS A 36 -3.45 0.84 -12.45
C LYS A 36 -3.41 2.29 -12.01
N ARG A 37 -3.35 3.21 -12.98
CA ARG A 37 -3.41 4.66 -12.76
C ARG A 37 -4.74 5.00 -12.08
N HIS A 38 -4.71 5.35 -10.79
CA HIS A 38 -5.94 5.66 -10.06
C HIS A 38 -6.31 7.14 -10.25
N SER A 39 -7.54 7.41 -10.71
CA SER A 39 -8.01 8.74 -11.10
C SER A 39 -8.43 9.66 -9.95
N GLY A 40 -7.80 9.57 -8.77
CA GLY A 40 -7.91 10.66 -7.77
C GLY A 40 -8.19 10.30 -6.32
N ILE A 41 -8.04 9.06 -5.86
CA ILE A 41 -8.23 8.73 -4.43
C ILE A 41 -7.16 7.74 -3.98
N CYS A 42 -6.15 8.22 -3.24
CA CYS A 42 -5.08 7.45 -2.60
C CYS A 42 -5.56 6.45 -1.50
N TRP A 43 -6.87 6.27 -1.30
CA TRP A 43 -7.39 5.97 0.05
C TRP A 43 -7.94 4.56 0.28
N THR A 44 -8.53 3.91 -0.72
CA THR A 44 -9.17 2.60 -0.49
C THR A 44 -8.66 1.47 -1.38
N LYS A 45 -8.24 1.76 -2.61
CA LYS A 45 -7.81 0.73 -3.57
C LYS A 45 -6.34 0.83 -3.95
N PHE A 46 -5.71 1.99 -3.73
CA PHE A 46 -4.33 2.22 -4.16
C PHE A 46 -3.34 1.23 -3.52
N PHE A 47 -3.31 1.11 -2.18
CA PHE A 47 -2.37 0.21 -1.50
C PHE A 47 -2.63 -1.27 -1.79
N CYS A 48 -3.87 -1.64 -2.05
CA CYS A 48 -4.21 -2.99 -2.46
C CYS A 48 -3.72 -3.29 -3.88
N LEU A 49 -3.84 -2.34 -4.82
CA LEU A 49 -3.20 -2.44 -6.14
C LEU A 49 -1.66 -2.40 -6.05
N ALA A 50 -1.10 -1.61 -5.14
CA ALA A 50 0.34 -1.50 -4.95
C ALA A 50 0.95 -2.81 -4.42
N TRP A 51 0.23 -3.55 -3.57
CA TRP A 51 0.65 -4.86 -3.12
C TRP A 51 0.70 -5.86 -4.29
N GLU A 52 -0.37 -5.98 -5.06
CA GLU A 52 -0.43 -6.84 -6.27
C GLU A 52 0.68 -6.49 -7.28
N THR A 53 0.92 -5.18 -7.48
CA THR A 53 2.00 -4.68 -8.35
C THR A 53 3.37 -5.17 -7.87
N LEU A 54 3.63 -5.08 -6.56
CA LEU A 54 4.91 -5.49 -5.97
C LEU A 54 5.07 -7.02 -5.94
N ASP A 55 3.98 -7.75 -5.73
CA ASP A 55 3.99 -9.22 -5.73
C ASP A 55 4.29 -9.78 -7.13
N THR A 56 3.68 -9.19 -8.16
CA THR A 56 3.93 -9.56 -9.57
C THR A 56 5.31 -9.16 -10.07
N ALA A 57 5.87 -8.02 -9.61
CA ALA A 57 7.20 -7.57 -10.01
C ALA A 57 8.33 -8.46 -9.45
N ASN A 58 8.08 -9.20 -8.36
CA ASN A 58 9.03 -10.12 -7.70
C ASN A 58 10.44 -9.54 -7.51
N LEU A 59 10.51 -8.28 -7.06
CA LEU A 59 11.77 -7.57 -6.78
C LEU A 59 12.13 -7.75 -5.30
N ASN A 60 13.20 -8.48 -5.02
CA ASN A 60 13.65 -8.75 -3.64
C ASN A 60 13.85 -7.48 -2.80
N GLU A 61 14.31 -6.40 -3.44
CA GLU A 61 14.54 -5.10 -2.78
C GLU A 61 13.23 -4.46 -2.27
N MET A 62 12.09 -4.86 -2.83
CA MET A 62 10.76 -4.35 -2.50
C MET A 62 10.04 -5.17 -1.43
N GLU A 63 10.60 -6.30 -0.98
CA GLU A 63 9.94 -7.24 -0.06
C GLU A 63 9.47 -6.58 1.23
N LYS A 64 10.27 -5.66 1.79
CA LYS A 64 9.88 -4.94 3.01
C LYS A 64 8.69 -4.01 2.76
N LEU A 65 8.71 -3.26 1.66
CA LEU A 65 7.61 -2.40 1.24
C LEU A 65 6.33 -3.23 0.98
N LYS A 66 6.46 -4.37 0.27
CA LYS A 66 5.37 -5.32 0.02
C LYS A 66 4.69 -5.78 1.31
N ARG A 67 5.49 -6.18 2.30
CA ARG A 67 4.98 -6.64 3.61
C ARG A 67 4.27 -5.53 4.38
N LEU A 68 4.79 -4.31 4.36
CA LEU A 68 4.17 -3.16 5.04
C LEU A 68 2.81 -2.83 4.42
N ILE A 69 2.74 -2.79 3.09
CA ILE A 69 1.51 -2.55 2.34
C ILE A 69 0.48 -3.67 2.59
N HIS A 70 0.91 -4.94 2.59
CA HIS A 70 0.04 -6.07 2.91
C HIS A 70 -0.54 -5.97 4.33
N ARG A 71 0.26 -5.59 5.33
CA ARG A 71 -0.24 -5.37 6.71
C ARG A 71 -1.24 -4.22 6.78
N TYR A 72 -0.99 -3.13 6.04
CA TYR A 72 -1.93 -2.01 5.95
C TYR A 72 -3.26 -2.45 5.33
N ASN A 73 -3.21 -3.17 4.20
CA ASN A 73 -4.38 -3.70 3.52
C ASN A 73 -5.22 -4.62 4.42
N ASN A 74 -4.59 -5.54 5.15
CA ASN A 74 -5.27 -6.43 6.09
C ASN A 74 -5.92 -5.69 7.25
N ALA A 75 -5.29 -4.63 7.77
CA ALA A 75 -5.86 -3.82 8.85
C ALA A 75 -7.14 -3.08 8.43
N TYR A 76 -7.35 -2.86 7.13
CA TYR A 76 -8.51 -2.16 6.57
C TYR A 76 -9.45 -3.04 5.73
N GLY A 77 -9.18 -4.34 5.62
CA GLY A 77 -10.01 -5.27 4.85
C GLY A 77 -9.88 -5.14 3.33
N PHE A 78 -8.77 -4.59 2.82
CA PHE A 78 -8.53 -4.49 1.38
C PHE A 78 -7.84 -5.75 0.84
N VAL A 79 -8.61 -6.81 0.59
CA VAL A 79 -8.05 -8.14 0.27
C VAL A 79 -8.06 -8.52 -1.21
N ASN A 80 -8.79 -7.79 -2.08
CA ASN A 80 -8.90 -8.13 -3.50
C ASN A 80 -8.86 -6.86 -4.38
N CYS A 81 -7.80 -6.72 -5.17
CA CYS A 81 -7.67 -5.66 -6.17
C CYS A 81 -7.25 -6.22 -7.51
N ALA A 82 -8.01 -5.89 -8.57
CA ALA A 82 -7.67 -6.29 -9.92
C ALA A 82 -6.74 -5.25 -10.58
N LEU A 83 -5.55 -5.69 -10.98
CA LEU A 83 -4.67 -4.90 -11.84
C LEU A 83 -5.24 -4.83 -13.26
N GLU A 84 -5.03 -3.70 -13.92
CA GLU A 84 -5.22 -3.57 -15.37
C GLU A 84 -3.84 -3.69 -16.05
N LYS A 85 -3.81 -4.05 -17.34
CA LYS A 85 -2.56 -4.27 -18.12
C LYS A 85 -1.77 -2.98 -18.42
N HIS A 86 -1.95 -1.92 -17.65
CA HIS A 86 -1.18 -0.70 -17.77
C HIS A 86 0.18 -0.87 -17.11
N GLN A 87 1.21 -0.26 -17.68
CA GLN A 87 2.57 -0.28 -17.15
C GLN A 87 3.02 1.13 -16.77
N SER A 88 3.80 1.21 -15.70
CA SER A 88 4.49 2.44 -15.27
C SER A 88 5.92 2.10 -14.88
N GLN A 89 6.82 3.08 -15.00
CA GLN A 89 8.15 2.96 -14.43
C GLN A 89 8.07 2.76 -12.92
N LEU A 90 8.91 1.87 -12.39
CA LEU A 90 9.02 1.57 -10.95
C LEU A 90 9.23 2.85 -10.11
N MET A 91 10.05 3.77 -10.59
CA MET A 91 10.31 5.04 -9.90
C MET A 91 9.06 5.89 -9.75
N ARG A 92 8.26 6.01 -10.81
CA ARG A 92 6.98 6.74 -10.77
C ARG A 92 5.97 6.06 -9.86
N PHE A 93 5.95 4.72 -9.85
CA PHE A 93 5.12 3.96 -8.93
C PHE A 93 5.50 4.20 -7.46
N LEU A 94 6.81 4.25 -7.15
CA LEU A 94 7.29 4.60 -5.81
C LEU A 94 6.90 6.03 -5.42
N GLU A 95 6.94 6.98 -6.34
CA GLU A 95 6.47 8.35 -6.10
C GLU A 95 4.98 8.42 -5.77
N ASP A 96 4.16 7.62 -6.46
CA ASP A 96 2.74 7.51 -6.15
C ASP A 96 2.53 6.91 -4.74
N ILE A 97 3.33 5.92 -4.33
CA ILE A 97 3.31 5.37 -2.96
C ILE A 97 3.69 6.44 -1.93
N ILE A 98 4.76 7.19 -2.19
CA ILE A 98 5.25 8.26 -1.30
C ILE A 98 4.16 9.34 -1.13
N SER A 99 3.55 9.78 -2.23
CA SER A 99 2.49 10.78 -2.22
C SER A 99 1.27 10.30 -1.45
N CYS A 100 0.81 9.08 -1.73
CA CYS A 100 -0.36 8.50 -1.07
C CYS A 100 -0.14 8.13 0.40
N SER A 101 1.09 7.89 0.81
CA SER A 101 1.42 7.63 2.23
C SER A 101 1.59 8.91 3.05
N PHE A 102 1.91 10.04 2.42
CA PHE A 102 2.06 11.35 3.09
C PHE A 102 0.72 12.10 3.26
N HIS A 103 -0.13 12.12 2.24
CA HIS A 103 -1.38 12.92 2.22
C HIS A 103 -2.61 12.22 2.83
N GLY A 104 -2.32 11.25 3.70
CA GLY A 104 -3.20 10.38 4.51
C GLY A 104 -4.53 10.84 5.11
N PRO A 105 -5.77 10.69 4.57
CA PRO A 105 -6.85 10.36 5.50
C PRO A 105 -6.68 8.92 5.92
N ILE A 106 -6.32 8.71 7.19
CA ILE A 106 -6.42 7.41 7.85
C ILE A 106 -7.83 6.88 7.52
N PRO A 107 -7.97 5.79 6.72
CA PRO A 107 -9.29 5.26 6.43
C PRO A 107 -9.97 4.95 7.76
N HIS A 108 -11.23 5.32 7.92
CA HIS A 108 -11.98 4.76 9.03
C HIS A 108 -12.23 3.29 8.68
N PRO A 109 -11.96 2.34 9.60
CA PRO A 109 -12.42 0.97 9.40
C PRO A 109 -13.93 1.03 9.09
N PRO A 110 -14.43 0.15 8.20
CA PRO A 110 -15.86 0.10 7.93
C PRO A 110 -16.57 0.02 9.27
N LYS A 111 -17.47 0.98 9.54
CA LYS A 111 -18.27 0.94 10.75
C LYS A 111 -18.98 -0.39 10.74
N ASP A 112 -18.71 -1.24 11.74
CA ASP A 112 -19.57 -2.37 12.00
C ASP A 112 -20.99 -1.82 12.10
N HIS A 113 -21.83 -2.19 11.12
CA HIS A 113 -23.26 -2.07 11.28
C HIS A 113 -23.63 -3.09 12.35
N THR A 114 -23.42 -2.74 13.61
CA THR A 114 -24.14 -3.37 14.71
C THR A 114 -25.58 -2.99 14.50
N SER A 115 -26.28 -3.92 13.86
CA SER A 115 -27.72 -3.91 13.66
C SER A 115 -28.40 -3.55 14.98
N GLY A 116 -29.43 -2.72 14.86
CA GLY A 116 -30.34 -2.48 15.97
C GLY A 116 -30.82 -3.81 16.56
N SER A 117 -30.88 -3.84 17.88
CA SER A 117 -31.72 -4.73 18.68
C SER A 117 -31.87 -3.96 20.00
N HIS A 118 -32.94 -3.16 20.07
CA HIS A 118 -34.18 -3.45 20.80
C HIS A 118 -34.02 -3.22 22.30
#